data_AF-A0A9W8XSC5-F1
#
_entry.id   AF-A0A9W8XSC5-F1
#
_cell.length_a   1.000
_cell.length_b   1.000
_cell.length_c   1.000
_cell.angle_alpha   90.00
_cell.angle_beta   90.00
_cell.angle_gamma   90.00
#
_symmetry.space_group_name_H-M   'P 1'
#
loop_
_entity.id
_entity.type
_entity.pdbx_description
1 polymer ?
#
loop_
_entity_poly.entity_id
_entity_poly.type
_entity_poly.pdbx_seq_one_letter_code
_entity_poly.pdbx_strand_id
1 'polypeptide(L)'
;MAEQFLEPYTVSVLANILEPQYNGSIGRAAAWADGYAHTDEETVQKGGCVVSAIDNQTSILKGCISDVKAGSLDNGANLTCSYALKWVSHFLGDIAQPLHASGRAAGGNFVRVKFGNVSTELHAVWDHYIPYTAAKATQPFSNETIAPFFEYLVSRIRKDLFLGSSIYVASIRLNATSDLAADGYAAGGVPIVELQISKAALRLATWLNKLVGEERQKQFDQHPSRETSPARGATIPQDAAVPADRKLLREWQASQHIDRDAQVKITKVSHMRYQHPDLAEITTFLRDFGMSVAQKAEGKRWFKGYGTDQYLYYAQQGEKKFLGGAFEVESYAELEKAAGIPGASAIQGLTDAPGGGYMVTVYDPEGFPINLIYGQIPKSSGPMPEVLQTNYEVQKPRVAAFQRFKPGPAAVHKLGHYGLCVTQFPAQLAFYTRSFNFAPTDFLYVQDEEGEKKDVATFLHIDIGPNFTDHHTFFMSSNPTAHVHHCSFEVHDFDAQNLGHEWLAKKGYKSVWGVGRHILGSQIFDYWWDTTGNMIEHYADGDLVNEETPVGWGAAGDESLAVWGPEVPGWFLD
;
A
#
# COMPACT_ATOMS: atom_id res chain seq x y z
N MET A 1 -12.40 -23.53 1.70
CA MET A 1 -12.04 -22.10 1.89
C MET A 1 -11.11 -21.59 0.79
N ALA A 2 -9.94 -22.21 0.54
CA ALA A 2 -9.00 -21.76 -0.49
C ALA A 2 -9.64 -21.54 -1.88
N GLU A 3 -10.57 -22.41 -2.27
CA GLU A 3 -11.35 -22.33 -3.53
C GLU A 3 -12.04 -20.96 -3.75
N GLN A 4 -12.37 -20.23 -2.68
CA GLN A 4 -13.01 -18.90 -2.75
C GLN A 4 -12.05 -17.78 -3.18
N PHE A 5 -10.75 -18.10 -3.31
CA PHE A 5 -9.67 -17.20 -3.69
C PHE A 5 -8.88 -17.70 -4.91
N LEU A 6 -9.32 -18.80 -5.53
CA LEU A 6 -8.76 -19.27 -6.79
C LEU A 6 -9.30 -18.43 -7.95
N GLU A 7 -8.45 -18.14 -8.92
CA GLU A 7 -8.88 -17.52 -10.18
C GLU A 7 -9.77 -18.50 -10.97
N PRO A 8 -10.76 -18.02 -11.75
CA PRO A 8 -11.64 -18.89 -12.54
C PRO A 8 -10.88 -19.84 -13.46
N TYR A 9 -9.79 -19.37 -14.08
CA TYR A 9 -8.92 -20.19 -14.92
C TYR A 9 -8.22 -21.27 -14.10
N THR A 10 -7.69 -20.93 -12.93
CA THR A 10 -7.10 -21.89 -11.99
C THR A 10 -8.08 -22.99 -11.61
N VAL A 11 -9.32 -22.63 -11.29
CA VAL A 11 -10.39 -23.61 -10.99
C VAL A 11 -10.60 -24.58 -12.17
N SER A 12 -10.66 -24.07 -13.40
CA SER A 12 -10.87 -24.92 -14.59
C SER A 12 -9.74 -25.91 -14.84
N VAL A 13 -8.49 -25.52 -14.64
CA VAL A 13 -7.33 -26.40 -14.86
C VAL A 13 -7.27 -27.47 -13.77
N LEU A 14 -7.42 -27.08 -12.50
CA LEU A 14 -7.37 -28.03 -11.39
C LEU A 14 -8.52 -29.06 -11.46
N ALA A 15 -9.69 -28.66 -11.97
CA ALA A 15 -10.81 -29.58 -12.18
C ALA A 15 -10.49 -30.70 -13.17
N ASN A 16 -9.62 -30.46 -14.15
CA ASN A 16 -9.18 -31.47 -15.11
C ASN A 16 -8.09 -32.40 -14.56
N ILE A 17 -7.41 -32.01 -13.47
CA ILE A 17 -6.42 -32.85 -12.78
C ILE A 17 -7.09 -33.83 -11.81
N LEU A 18 -8.18 -33.41 -11.16
CA LEU A 18 -8.89 -34.21 -10.17
C LEU A 18 -9.79 -35.27 -10.81
N GLU A 19 -9.88 -36.41 -10.13
CA GLU A 19 -10.83 -37.46 -10.52
C GLU A 19 -12.29 -36.99 -10.40
N PRO A 20 -13.20 -37.51 -11.25
CA PRO A 20 -14.59 -37.05 -11.32
C PRO A 20 -15.35 -37.06 -9.99
N GLN A 21 -15.06 -38.02 -9.09
CA GLN A 21 -15.75 -38.11 -7.80
C GLN A 21 -15.55 -36.89 -6.89
N TYR A 22 -14.50 -36.10 -7.11
CA TYR A 22 -14.25 -34.87 -6.35
C TYR A 22 -14.95 -33.65 -6.97
N ASN A 23 -15.50 -33.78 -8.18
CA ASN A 23 -16.22 -32.74 -8.92
C ASN A 23 -15.53 -31.37 -8.79
N GLY A 24 -14.25 -31.36 -9.16
CA GLY A 24 -13.37 -30.18 -9.19
C GLY A 24 -13.00 -29.57 -7.84
N SER A 25 -13.43 -30.13 -6.70
CA SER A 25 -13.16 -29.56 -5.38
C SER A 25 -11.85 -30.07 -4.79
N ILE A 26 -10.86 -29.17 -4.68
CA ILE A 26 -9.61 -29.43 -3.96
C ILE A 26 -9.86 -29.65 -2.46
N GLY A 27 -10.91 -29.05 -1.88
CA GLY A 27 -11.29 -29.27 -0.48
C GLY A 27 -11.71 -30.71 -0.22
N ARG A 28 -12.59 -31.26 -1.06
CA ARG A 28 -13.00 -32.68 -0.98
C ARG A 28 -11.85 -33.63 -1.31
N ALA A 29 -10.99 -33.24 -2.26
CA ALA A 29 -9.85 -34.05 -2.66
C ALA A 29 -8.76 -34.10 -1.58
N ALA A 30 -8.52 -33.01 -0.85
CA ALA A 30 -7.51 -32.96 0.20
C ALA A 30 -7.84 -33.89 1.39
N ALA A 31 -9.11 -34.01 1.77
CA ALA A 31 -9.55 -34.88 2.87
C ALA A 31 -9.33 -36.39 2.59
N TRP A 32 -9.04 -36.77 1.34
CA TRP A 32 -8.69 -38.15 1.00
C TRP A 32 -7.42 -38.63 1.73
N ALA A 33 -6.45 -37.72 1.96
CA ALA A 33 -5.19 -38.06 2.60
C ALA A 33 -5.36 -38.44 4.08
N ASP A 34 -6.42 -37.99 4.74
CA ASP A 34 -6.73 -38.34 6.14
C ASP A 34 -6.96 -39.86 6.34
N GLY A 35 -7.28 -40.57 5.25
CA GLY A 35 -7.42 -42.03 5.25
C GLY A 35 -6.09 -42.80 5.20
N TYR A 36 -4.95 -42.12 5.02
CA TYR A 36 -3.62 -42.71 4.98
C TYR A 36 -2.93 -42.57 6.35
N ALA A 37 -3.05 -43.59 7.19
CA ALA A 37 -2.31 -43.69 8.45
C ALA A 37 -0.94 -44.36 8.24
N HIS A 38 0.03 -44.04 9.09
CA HIS A 38 1.36 -44.67 9.14
C HIS A 38 1.23 -46.20 9.13
N THR A 39 1.73 -46.86 8.08
CA THR A 39 1.93 -48.31 8.05
C THR A 39 3.36 -48.64 8.50
N ASP A 40 3.56 -49.74 9.22
CA ASP A 40 4.90 -50.17 9.65
C ASP A 40 5.86 -50.51 8.47
N GLU A 41 5.34 -50.52 7.24
CA GLU A 41 6.06 -50.96 6.03
C GLU A 41 6.73 -49.84 5.24
N GLU A 42 6.51 -48.56 5.54
CA GLU A 42 7.19 -47.46 4.85
C GLU A 42 8.07 -46.66 5.80
N THR A 43 9.31 -47.13 5.97
CA THR A 43 10.37 -46.31 6.54
C THR A 43 10.48 -45.00 5.76
N VAL A 44 10.26 -43.88 6.46
CA VAL A 44 10.60 -42.53 6.01
C VAL A 44 11.89 -42.58 5.21
N GLN A 45 11.82 -42.21 3.92
CA GLN A 45 13.02 -42.07 3.09
C GLN A 45 14.05 -41.24 3.88
N LYS A 46 15.23 -41.82 4.12
CA LYS A 46 16.33 -41.15 4.82
C LYS A 46 16.57 -39.77 4.20
N GLY A 47 16.17 -38.70 4.90
CA GLY A 47 16.51 -37.32 4.56
C GLY A 47 15.39 -36.39 4.09
N GLY A 48 14.13 -36.84 3.99
CA GLY A 48 13.00 -35.95 3.62
C GLY A 48 12.22 -35.39 4.82
N CYS A 49 11.72 -34.15 4.71
CA CYS A 49 10.70 -33.57 5.61
C CYS A 49 9.46 -33.11 4.81
N VAL A 50 8.41 -32.62 5.49
CA VAL A 50 7.19 -32.13 4.81
C VAL A 50 7.49 -31.07 3.75
N VAL A 51 8.53 -30.26 3.92
CA VAL A 51 8.97 -29.26 2.93
C VAL A 51 9.43 -29.93 1.63
N SER A 52 10.26 -30.97 1.72
CA SER A 52 10.68 -31.72 0.52
C SER A 52 9.53 -32.53 -0.10
N ALA A 53 8.55 -32.96 0.70
CA ALA A 53 7.35 -33.61 0.18
C ALA A 53 6.48 -32.62 -0.61
N ILE A 54 6.28 -31.40 -0.09
CA ILE A 54 5.60 -30.30 -0.80
C ILE A 54 6.33 -29.97 -2.09
N ASP A 55 7.67 -29.85 -2.06
CA ASP A 55 8.47 -29.53 -3.25
C ASP A 55 8.38 -30.62 -4.33
N ASN A 56 8.49 -31.89 -3.93
CA ASN A 56 8.35 -33.04 -4.84
C ASN A 56 6.96 -33.08 -5.48
N GLN A 57 5.90 -32.99 -4.67
CA GLN A 57 4.53 -33.04 -5.17
C GLN A 57 4.18 -31.79 -6.00
N THR A 58 4.71 -30.62 -5.64
CA THR A 58 4.58 -29.40 -6.45
C THR A 58 5.27 -29.56 -7.80
N SER A 59 6.45 -30.18 -7.85
CA SER A 59 7.17 -30.41 -9.12
C SER A 59 6.40 -31.34 -10.05
N ILE A 60 5.80 -32.41 -9.52
CA ILE A 60 4.90 -33.29 -10.28
C ILE A 60 3.67 -32.52 -10.77
N LEU A 61 3.04 -31.75 -9.86
CA LEU A 61 1.85 -30.98 -10.17
C LEU A 61 2.08 -29.96 -11.29
N LYS A 62 3.26 -29.33 -11.36
CA LYS A 62 3.63 -28.43 -12.47
C LYS A 62 3.57 -29.14 -13.83
N GLY A 63 4.13 -30.35 -13.93
CA GLY A 63 4.06 -31.14 -15.16
C GLY A 63 2.62 -31.45 -15.55
N CYS A 64 1.81 -31.86 -14.58
CA CYS A 64 0.40 -32.14 -14.77
C CYS A 64 -0.42 -30.92 -15.21
N ILE A 65 -0.14 -29.75 -14.66
CA ILE A 65 -0.76 -28.48 -15.08
C ILE A 65 -0.41 -28.19 -16.55
N SER A 66 0.86 -28.39 -16.94
CA SER A 66 1.30 -28.23 -18.32
C SER A 66 0.57 -29.20 -19.27
N ASP A 67 0.36 -30.45 -18.85
CA ASP A 67 -0.37 -31.44 -19.64
C ASP A 67 -1.85 -31.05 -19.82
N VAL A 68 -2.52 -30.53 -18.77
CA VAL A 68 -3.88 -30.00 -18.90
C VAL A 68 -3.92 -28.81 -19.86
N LYS A 69 -2.98 -27.87 -19.71
CA LYS A 69 -2.88 -26.70 -20.60
C LYS A 69 -2.62 -27.09 -22.06
N ALA A 70 -1.87 -28.15 -22.30
CA ALA A 70 -1.60 -28.70 -23.62
C ALA A 70 -2.77 -29.55 -24.18
N GLY A 71 -3.81 -29.81 -23.38
CA GLY A 71 -4.93 -30.68 -23.74
C GLY A 71 -4.55 -32.17 -23.79
N SER A 72 -3.41 -32.56 -23.22
CA SER A 72 -2.95 -33.95 -23.12
C SER A 72 -3.41 -34.66 -21.84
N LEU A 73 -3.96 -33.91 -20.87
CA LEU A 73 -4.56 -34.43 -19.65
C LEU A 73 -5.93 -33.82 -19.42
N ASP A 74 -6.95 -34.66 -19.22
CA ASP A 74 -8.29 -34.24 -18.87
C ASP A 74 -8.93 -35.20 -17.85
N ASN A 75 -9.98 -34.70 -17.19
CA ASN A 75 -10.91 -35.49 -16.39
C ASN A 75 -10.28 -36.46 -15.36
N GLY A 76 -9.14 -36.09 -14.76
CA GLY A 76 -8.43 -36.90 -13.79
C GLY A 76 -7.86 -38.22 -14.34
N ALA A 77 -7.59 -38.29 -15.65
CA ALA A 77 -7.11 -39.50 -16.31
C ALA A 77 -5.74 -40.00 -15.78
N ASN A 78 -4.97 -39.15 -15.10
CA ASN A 78 -3.68 -39.47 -14.52
C ASN A 78 -3.72 -39.40 -12.99
N LEU A 79 -3.72 -40.58 -12.34
CA LEU A 79 -3.76 -40.68 -10.87
C LEU A 79 -2.55 -40.06 -10.19
N THR A 80 -1.37 -40.06 -10.82
CA THR A 80 -0.18 -39.39 -10.29
C THR A 80 -0.41 -37.88 -10.19
N CYS A 81 -1.07 -37.30 -11.19
CA CYS A 81 -1.43 -35.88 -11.19
C CYS A 81 -2.50 -35.55 -10.15
N SER A 82 -3.53 -36.40 -10.06
CA SER A 82 -4.56 -36.29 -9.02
C SER A 82 -3.93 -36.35 -7.62
N TYR A 83 -3.02 -37.30 -7.36
CA TYR A 83 -2.32 -37.41 -6.08
C TYR A 83 -1.42 -36.23 -5.78
N ALA A 84 -0.69 -35.69 -6.77
CA ALA A 84 0.13 -34.51 -6.58
C ALA A 84 -0.70 -33.31 -6.11
N LEU A 85 -1.85 -33.06 -6.74
CA LEU A 85 -2.75 -31.98 -6.33
C LEU A 85 -3.34 -32.22 -4.93
N LYS A 86 -3.73 -33.46 -4.61
CA LYS A 86 -4.24 -33.82 -3.28
C LYS A 86 -3.19 -33.60 -2.20
N TRP A 87 -1.97 -34.08 -2.40
CA TRP A 87 -0.88 -33.94 -1.44
C TRP A 87 -0.46 -32.49 -1.25
N VAL A 88 -0.33 -31.70 -2.32
CA VAL A 88 -0.03 -30.26 -2.21
C VAL A 88 -1.14 -29.54 -1.42
N SER A 89 -2.40 -29.83 -1.72
CA SER A 89 -3.55 -29.21 -1.04
C SER A 89 -3.61 -29.58 0.44
N HIS A 90 -3.35 -30.84 0.77
CA HIS A 90 -3.35 -31.36 2.12
C HIS A 90 -2.16 -30.82 2.94
N PHE A 91 -0.93 -30.98 2.47
CA PHE A 91 0.27 -30.53 3.20
C PHE A 91 0.32 -29.01 3.44
N LEU A 92 -0.08 -28.19 2.47
CA LEU A 92 -0.14 -26.74 2.67
C LEU A 92 -1.25 -26.32 3.64
N GLY A 93 -2.33 -27.10 3.73
CA GLY A 93 -3.35 -26.95 4.76
C GLY A 93 -2.80 -27.28 6.15
N ASP A 94 -2.20 -28.45 6.29
CA ASP A 94 -1.76 -29.02 7.56
C ASP A 94 -0.57 -28.29 8.16
N ILE A 95 0.41 -27.86 7.36
CA ILE A 95 1.59 -27.15 7.88
C ILE A 95 1.23 -25.81 8.56
N ALA A 96 0.05 -25.27 8.28
CA ALA A 96 -0.47 -24.08 8.94
C ALA A 96 -1.11 -24.39 10.30
N GLN A 97 -1.45 -25.64 10.60
CA GLN A 97 -2.06 -26.01 11.87
C GLN A 97 -1.05 -25.96 13.03
N PRO A 98 -1.42 -25.42 14.21
CA PRO A 98 -0.49 -25.12 15.30
C PRO A 98 0.38 -26.28 15.80
N LEU A 99 -0.05 -27.54 15.65
CA LEU A 99 0.65 -28.72 16.16
C LEU A 99 1.30 -29.61 15.10
N HIS A 100 0.98 -29.41 13.82
CA HIS A 100 1.41 -30.29 12.73
C HIS A 100 2.90 -30.16 12.38
N ALA A 101 3.52 -29.02 12.69
CA ALA A 101 4.96 -28.81 12.58
C ALA A 101 5.71 -29.00 13.93
N SER A 102 5.03 -29.50 14.96
CA SER A 102 5.63 -29.69 16.30
C SER A 102 6.09 -31.12 16.51
N GLY A 103 7.40 -31.32 16.71
CA GLY A 103 7.96 -32.62 17.12
C GLY A 103 7.65 -32.99 18.58
N ARG A 104 7.08 -32.08 19.39
CA ARG A 104 6.81 -32.34 20.81
C ARG A 104 5.63 -33.27 20.98
N ALA A 105 5.85 -34.38 21.68
CA ALA A 105 4.83 -35.40 21.95
C ALA A 105 4.09 -35.86 20.68
N ALA A 106 4.83 -35.97 19.56
CA ALA A 106 4.28 -36.28 18.23
C ALA A 106 3.13 -35.33 17.84
N GLY A 107 3.39 -34.02 17.82
CA GLY A 107 2.35 -33.02 17.52
C GLY A 107 1.25 -32.97 18.57
N GLY A 108 1.51 -33.33 19.83
CA GLY A 108 0.49 -33.36 20.89
C GLY A 108 -0.37 -34.63 20.93
N ASN A 109 -0.18 -35.59 20.02
CA ASN A 109 -0.89 -36.88 20.03
C ASN A 109 -0.65 -37.68 21.33
N PHE A 110 0.52 -37.54 21.95
CA PHE A 110 0.84 -38.25 23.20
C PHE A 110 0.45 -37.47 24.46
N VAL A 111 -0.19 -36.30 24.33
CA VAL A 111 -0.66 -35.50 25.47
C VAL A 111 -2.15 -35.75 25.67
N ARG A 112 -2.51 -36.52 26.70
CA ARG A 112 -3.91 -36.79 27.05
C ARG A 112 -4.52 -35.60 27.80
N VAL A 113 -5.71 -35.20 27.40
CA VAL A 113 -6.46 -34.05 27.94
C VAL A 113 -7.95 -34.35 28.02
N LYS A 114 -8.72 -33.49 28.70
CA LYS A 114 -10.18 -33.51 28.66
C LYS A 114 -10.70 -32.26 27.93
N PHE A 115 -11.70 -32.44 27.08
CA PHE A 115 -12.41 -31.35 26.42
C PHE A 115 -13.92 -31.66 26.44
N GLY A 116 -14.73 -30.80 27.04
CA GLY A 116 -16.18 -30.99 27.14
C GLY A 116 -16.56 -32.31 27.83
N ASN A 117 -15.81 -32.68 28.87
CA ASN A 117 -15.89 -33.91 29.64
C ASN A 117 -15.53 -35.20 28.86
N VAL A 118 -14.98 -35.08 27.65
CA VAL A 118 -14.48 -36.19 26.83
C VAL A 118 -12.96 -36.29 26.94
N SER A 119 -12.43 -37.49 27.16
CA SER A 119 -10.98 -37.74 27.15
C SER A 119 -10.48 -37.86 25.71
N THR A 120 -9.51 -37.03 25.34
CA THR A 120 -8.90 -37.02 24.00
C THR A 120 -7.39 -36.73 24.12
N GLU A 121 -6.71 -36.49 23.01
CA GLU A 121 -5.36 -35.94 22.92
C GLU A 121 -5.37 -34.42 22.69
N LEU A 122 -4.21 -33.77 22.79
CA LEU A 122 -4.11 -32.33 22.53
C LEU A 122 -4.23 -32.02 21.04
N HIS A 123 -3.86 -32.96 20.17
CA HIS A 123 -3.85 -32.78 18.72
C HIS A 123 -5.26 -32.51 18.17
N ALA A 124 -6.23 -33.40 18.39
CA ALA A 124 -7.61 -33.22 17.95
C ALA A 124 -8.29 -32.04 18.64
N VAL A 125 -7.85 -31.62 19.83
CA VAL A 125 -8.36 -30.38 20.43
C VAL A 125 -8.13 -29.19 19.50
N TRP A 126 -6.95 -29.09 18.88
CA TRP A 126 -6.63 -28.04 17.93
C TRP A 126 -7.24 -28.26 16.54
N ASP A 127 -7.26 -29.50 16.05
CA ASP A 127 -7.73 -29.79 14.69
C ASP A 127 -9.25 -29.82 14.56
N HIS A 128 -9.93 -30.21 15.63
CA HIS A 128 -11.36 -30.52 15.60
C HIS A 128 -12.13 -29.77 16.69
N TYR A 129 -11.81 -29.98 17.98
CA TYR A 129 -12.70 -29.51 19.04
C TYR A 129 -12.80 -27.98 19.11
N ILE A 130 -11.69 -27.24 18.99
CA ILE A 130 -11.72 -25.76 19.00
C ILE A 130 -12.46 -25.22 17.76
N PRO A 131 -12.11 -25.61 16.51
CA PRO A 131 -12.84 -25.15 15.32
C PRO A 131 -14.34 -25.44 15.37
N TYR A 132 -14.75 -26.65 15.76
CA TYR A 132 -16.17 -27.04 15.80
C TYR A 132 -16.92 -26.30 16.91
N THR A 133 -16.28 -26.08 18.07
CA THR A 133 -16.85 -25.26 19.14
C THR A 133 -17.01 -23.80 18.71
N ALA A 134 -16.01 -23.24 18.03
CA ALA A 134 -16.08 -21.87 17.47
C ALA A 134 -17.19 -21.75 16.41
N ALA A 135 -17.41 -22.81 15.62
CA ALA A 135 -18.50 -22.91 14.67
C ALA A 135 -19.88 -23.13 15.33
N LYS A 136 -19.96 -23.25 16.66
CA LYS A 136 -21.18 -23.58 17.43
C LYS A 136 -21.84 -24.88 16.97
N ALA A 137 -21.05 -25.85 16.49
CA ALA A 137 -21.56 -27.17 16.12
C ALA A 137 -22.08 -27.90 17.37
N THR A 138 -23.26 -28.52 17.26
CA THR A 138 -23.98 -29.09 18.41
C THR A 138 -23.33 -30.35 19.01
N GLN A 139 -22.43 -31.01 18.26
CA GLN A 139 -21.54 -32.07 18.73
C GLN A 139 -20.20 -31.97 17.97
N PRO A 140 -19.05 -32.25 18.60
CA PRO A 140 -17.89 -32.68 17.81
C PRO A 140 -18.36 -33.90 17.00
N PHE A 141 -18.12 -33.90 15.68
CA PHE A 141 -18.60 -34.94 14.76
C PHE A 141 -20.11 -34.89 14.38
N SER A 142 -20.80 -33.74 14.52
CA SER A 142 -22.12 -33.61 13.89
C SER A 142 -22.00 -33.57 12.37
N ASN A 143 -23.02 -34.05 11.66
CA ASN A 143 -23.16 -33.86 10.21
C ASN A 143 -23.47 -32.40 9.83
N GLU A 144 -23.45 -31.47 10.79
CA GLU A 144 -23.68 -30.05 10.53
C GLU A 144 -22.43 -29.47 9.86
N THR A 145 -22.65 -28.80 8.73
CA THR A 145 -21.56 -28.21 7.97
C THR A 145 -20.92 -27.06 8.75
N ILE A 146 -19.59 -27.06 8.84
CA ILE A 146 -18.80 -25.91 9.34
C ILE A 146 -18.67 -24.80 8.29
N ALA A 147 -19.37 -24.89 7.15
CA ALA A 147 -19.36 -23.88 6.10
C ALA A 147 -19.65 -22.44 6.59
N PRO A 148 -20.61 -22.17 7.50
CA PRO A 148 -20.86 -20.81 7.98
C PRO A 148 -19.65 -20.18 8.70
N PHE A 149 -18.86 -20.99 9.42
CA PHE A 149 -17.61 -20.54 10.03
C PHE A 149 -16.58 -20.15 8.96
N PHE A 150 -16.50 -20.91 7.87
CA PHE A 150 -15.65 -20.58 6.74
C PHE A 150 -16.15 -19.36 5.96
N GLU A 151 -17.45 -19.19 5.75
CA GLU A 151 -18.04 -17.99 5.14
C GLU A 151 -17.71 -16.73 5.95
N TYR A 152 -17.82 -16.81 7.29
CA TYR A 152 -17.40 -15.75 8.19
C TYR A 152 -15.92 -15.39 8.01
N LEU A 153 -15.03 -16.38 7.99
CA LEU A 153 -13.59 -16.15 7.80
C LEU A 153 -13.27 -15.59 6.40
N VAL A 154 -13.92 -16.07 5.34
CA VAL A 154 -13.79 -15.51 3.98
C VAL A 154 -14.20 -14.04 3.97
N SER A 155 -15.31 -13.70 4.64
CA SER A 155 -15.76 -12.30 4.76
C SER A 155 -14.75 -11.41 5.50
N ARG A 156 -14.04 -11.95 6.50
CA ARG A 156 -12.99 -11.23 7.23
C ARG A 156 -11.71 -11.06 6.42
N ILE A 157 -11.32 -12.09 5.66
CA ILE A 157 -10.17 -12.02 4.74
C ILE A 157 -10.41 -10.93 3.69
N ARG A 158 -11.59 -10.92 3.06
CA ARG A 158 -11.94 -9.89 2.05
C ARG A 158 -12.01 -8.47 2.61
N LYS A 159 -12.20 -8.31 3.91
CA LYS A 159 -12.20 -7.02 4.62
C LYS A 159 -10.83 -6.66 5.23
N ASP A 160 -9.81 -7.46 4.93
CA ASP A 160 -8.43 -7.31 5.40
C ASP A 160 -8.23 -7.24 6.93
N LEU A 161 -9.16 -7.83 7.68
CA LEU A 161 -9.23 -7.77 9.15
C LEU A 161 -8.19 -8.65 9.88
N PHE A 162 -7.16 -9.13 9.19
CA PHE A 162 -6.08 -9.96 9.73
C PHE A 162 -4.69 -9.28 9.72
N LEU A 163 -4.54 -8.11 9.11
CA LEU A 163 -3.27 -7.35 9.08
C LEU A 163 -2.85 -6.75 10.44
N GLY A 164 -3.72 -6.77 11.45
CA GLY A 164 -3.45 -6.30 12.81
C GLY A 164 -3.16 -7.39 13.83
N SER A 165 -3.28 -8.68 13.49
CA SER A 165 -3.08 -9.77 14.45
C SER A 165 -1.64 -10.27 14.45
N SER A 166 -0.72 -9.42 14.91
CA SER A 166 0.52 -9.87 15.57
C SER A 166 0.16 -10.50 16.91
N ILE A 167 -0.69 -11.54 16.93
CA ILE A 167 -0.88 -12.34 18.13
C ILE A 167 0.39 -13.16 18.27
N TYR A 168 1.25 -12.64 19.16
CA TYR A 168 2.17 -13.41 19.97
C TYR A 168 1.65 -14.85 20.11
N VAL A 169 2.35 -15.82 19.53
CA VAL A 169 2.19 -17.23 19.91
C VAL A 169 2.85 -17.38 21.30
N ALA A 170 2.30 -16.69 22.30
CA ALA A 170 2.70 -16.75 23.68
C ALA A 170 1.83 -17.80 24.37
N SER A 171 2.35 -19.01 24.42
CA SER A 171 2.06 -20.06 25.42
C SER A 171 0.68 -19.97 26.10
N ILE A 172 -0.38 -20.46 25.45
CA ILE A 172 -1.57 -20.89 26.20
C ILE A 172 -1.08 -22.00 27.13
N ARG A 173 -1.11 -21.76 28.44
CA ARG A 173 -0.62 -22.74 29.41
C ARG A 173 -1.62 -23.88 29.48
N LEU A 174 -1.19 -25.07 29.04
CA LEU A 174 -1.94 -26.30 29.23
C LEU A 174 -1.98 -26.66 30.72
N ASN A 175 -3.18 -26.78 31.29
CA ASN A 175 -3.37 -27.42 32.59
C ASN A 175 -3.97 -28.83 32.35
N ALA A 176 -3.13 -29.84 32.43
CA ALA A 176 -3.51 -31.23 32.09
C ALA A 176 -4.58 -31.84 33.01
N THR A 177 -4.95 -31.17 34.11
CA THR A 177 -5.96 -31.64 35.07
C THR A 177 -7.34 -31.03 34.87
N SER A 178 -7.45 -29.92 34.12
CA SER A 178 -8.70 -29.24 33.84
C SER A 178 -9.33 -29.66 32.52
N ASP A 179 -10.62 -29.33 32.37
CA ASP A 179 -11.34 -29.45 31.10
C ASP A 179 -11.06 -28.22 30.24
N LEU A 180 -10.41 -28.43 29.09
CA LEU A 180 -9.94 -27.37 28.21
C LEU A 180 -11.08 -26.56 27.56
N ALA A 181 -12.31 -27.09 27.55
CA ALA A 181 -13.48 -26.37 27.08
C ALA A 181 -13.97 -25.33 28.09
N ALA A 182 -13.67 -25.52 29.38
CA ALA A 182 -14.21 -24.71 30.48
C ALA A 182 -13.17 -23.85 31.21
N ASP A 183 -11.87 -24.11 31.03
CA ASP A 183 -10.79 -23.43 31.75
C ASP A 183 -10.20 -22.20 31.04
N GLY A 184 -10.78 -21.82 29.89
CA GLY A 184 -10.34 -20.70 29.06
C GLY A 184 -9.30 -21.07 28.00
N TYR A 185 -8.78 -22.30 27.99
CA TYR A 185 -7.82 -22.77 26.98
C TYR A 185 -8.41 -22.69 25.57
N ALA A 186 -9.60 -23.27 25.35
CA ALA A 186 -10.27 -23.25 24.05
C ALA A 186 -10.57 -21.83 23.57
N ALA A 187 -11.06 -20.96 24.45
CA ALA A 187 -11.36 -19.57 24.14
C ALA A 187 -10.12 -18.79 23.70
N GLY A 188 -8.96 -19.03 24.33
CA GLY A 188 -7.69 -18.46 23.90
C GLY A 188 -7.17 -19.03 22.58
N GLY A 189 -7.55 -20.26 22.23
CA GLY A 189 -7.16 -20.93 20.99
C GLY A 189 -7.93 -20.47 19.75
N VAL A 190 -9.18 -20.00 19.90
CA VAL A 190 -10.04 -19.60 18.76
C VAL A 190 -9.36 -18.56 17.84
N PRO A 191 -8.82 -17.43 18.34
CA PRO A 191 -8.19 -16.44 17.45
C PRO A 191 -6.97 -16.99 16.69
N ILE A 192 -6.27 -17.97 17.27
CA ILE A 192 -5.12 -18.63 16.63
C ILE A 192 -5.62 -19.54 15.51
N VAL A 193 -6.64 -20.35 15.76
CA VAL A 193 -7.28 -21.22 14.77
C VAL A 193 -7.82 -20.40 13.59
N GLU A 194 -8.55 -19.32 13.88
CA GLU A 194 -9.06 -18.41 12.83
C GLU A 194 -7.92 -17.90 11.94
N LEU A 195 -6.85 -17.38 12.56
CA LEU A 195 -5.70 -16.84 11.82
C LEU A 195 -4.98 -17.91 10.99
N GLN A 196 -4.75 -19.09 11.56
CA GLN A 196 -4.03 -20.16 10.86
C GLN A 196 -4.84 -20.73 9.70
N ILE A 197 -6.14 -20.97 9.88
CA ILE A 197 -7.03 -21.43 8.80
C ILE A 197 -7.10 -20.38 7.68
N SER A 198 -7.19 -19.08 8.02
CA SER A 198 -7.16 -18.01 7.02
C SER A 198 -5.83 -17.96 6.26
N LYS A 199 -4.69 -18.09 6.95
CA LYS A 199 -3.36 -18.17 6.33
C LYS A 199 -3.23 -19.39 5.43
N ALA A 200 -3.72 -20.55 5.86
CA ALA A 200 -3.71 -21.79 5.08
C ALA A 200 -4.47 -21.60 3.76
N ALA A 201 -5.68 -21.06 3.83
CA ALA A 201 -6.52 -20.83 2.67
C ALA A 201 -5.89 -19.88 1.66
N LEU A 202 -5.35 -18.74 2.11
CA LEU A 202 -4.67 -17.78 1.24
C LEU A 202 -3.39 -18.35 0.64
N ARG A 203 -2.53 -18.98 1.45
CA ARG A 203 -1.27 -19.58 0.95
C ARG A 203 -1.53 -20.64 -0.10
N LEU A 204 -2.48 -21.54 0.13
CA LEU A 204 -2.83 -22.57 -0.83
C LEU A 204 -3.39 -21.96 -2.12
N ALA A 205 -4.31 -21.00 -2.02
CA ALA A 205 -4.88 -20.34 -3.19
C ALA A 205 -3.82 -19.58 -4.00
N THR A 206 -2.99 -18.77 -3.34
CA THR A 206 -1.88 -18.05 -3.98
C THR A 206 -0.89 -19.01 -4.62
N TRP A 207 -0.55 -20.12 -3.96
CA TRP A 207 0.36 -21.12 -4.52
C TRP A 207 -0.23 -21.76 -5.78
N LEU A 208 -1.49 -22.21 -5.73
CA LEU A 208 -2.15 -22.82 -6.88
C LEU A 208 -2.38 -21.83 -8.03
N ASN A 209 -2.80 -20.60 -7.75
CA ASN A 209 -2.89 -19.53 -8.77
C ASN A 209 -1.52 -19.26 -9.39
N LYS A 210 -0.43 -19.28 -8.60
CA LYS A 210 0.92 -19.11 -9.15
C LYS A 210 1.39 -20.28 -10.02
N LEU A 211 0.98 -21.51 -9.69
CA LEU A 211 1.32 -22.70 -10.48
C LEU A 211 0.52 -22.77 -11.78
N VAL A 212 -0.76 -22.37 -11.75
CA VAL A 212 -1.67 -22.45 -12.91
C VAL A 212 -1.70 -21.18 -13.74
N GLY A 213 -1.49 -20.03 -13.12
CA GLY A 213 -1.27 -18.78 -13.83
C GLY A 213 -0.23 -18.99 -14.91
N GLU A 214 -0.26 -18.16 -15.93
CA GLU A 214 0.91 -18.06 -16.77
C GLU A 214 2.08 -17.85 -15.81
N GLU A 215 3.07 -18.75 -15.83
CA GLU A 215 4.42 -18.22 -15.74
C GLU A 215 4.32 -17.04 -16.69
N ARG A 216 4.49 -15.79 -16.21
CA ARG A 216 5.17 -14.83 -17.04
C ARG A 216 6.36 -15.64 -17.47
N GLN A 217 6.25 -16.24 -18.67
CA GLN A 217 7.37 -16.90 -19.27
C GLN A 217 8.35 -15.75 -19.14
N LYS A 218 9.43 -15.99 -18.41
CA LYS A 218 10.64 -15.33 -18.85
C LYS A 218 10.70 -15.84 -20.28
N GLN A 219 10.18 -15.03 -21.20
CA GLN A 219 10.52 -15.08 -22.59
C GLN A 219 12.02 -14.93 -22.49
N PHE A 220 12.70 -16.07 -22.35
CA PHE A 220 14.04 -16.20 -22.83
C PHE A 220 13.83 -15.94 -24.29
N ASP A 221 14.13 -14.70 -24.63
CA ASP A 221 14.12 -14.17 -25.97
C ASP A 221 14.63 -15.30 -26.87
N GLN A 222 13.83 -15.75 -27.83
CA GLN A 222 14.22 -16.87 -28.72
C GLN A 222 15.48 -16.52 -29.53
N HIS A 223 15.99 -15.30 -29.37
CA HIS A 223 17.31 -14.82 -29.68
C HIS A 223 18.13 -14.53 -28.40
N PRO A 224 18.91 -15.49 -27.85
CA PRO A 224 19.77 -15.27 -26.69
C PRO A 224 21.01 -14.39 -26.99
N SER A 225 20.99 -13.55 -28.04
CA SER A 225 22.20 -12.89 -28.55
C SER A 225 22.42 -11.46 -28.07
N ARG A 226 21.52 -10.89 -27.26
CA ARG A 226 21.76 -9.58 -26.64
C ARG A 226 22.10 -9.75 -25.17
N GLU A 227 23.34 -9.41 -24.83
CA GLU A 227 23.71 -9.14 -23.45
C GLU A 227 22.69 -8.17 -22.85
N THR A 228 22.24 -8.45 -21.63
CA THR A 228 21.41 -7.51 -20.88
C THR A 228 22.18 -6.20 -20.71
N SER A 229 21.67 -5.11 -21.26
CA SER A 229 22.25 -3.79 -21.06
C SER A 229 22.25 -3.47 -19.55
N PRO A 230 23.39 -3.03 -18.98
CA PRO A 230 23.43 -2.64 -17.58
C PRO A 230 22.54 -1.42 -17.35
N ALA A 231 21.89 -1.35 -16.19
CA ALA A 231 21.16 -0.17 -15.77
C ALA A 231 22.08 1.06 -15.72
N ARG A 232 21.70 2.13 -16.41
CA ARG A 232 22.39 3.41 -16.43
C ARG A 232 21.35 4.51 -16.30
N GLY A 233 21.48 5.36 -15.28
CA GLY A 233 20.68 6.56 -15.15
C GLY A 233 21.22 7.68 -16.04
N ALA A 234 20.35 8.59 -16.45
CA ALA A 234 20.72 9.83 -17.13
C ALA A 234 19.68 10.91 -16.82
N THR A 235 20.13 12.15 -16.62
CA THR A 235 19.26 13.31 -16.73
C THR A 235 19.01 13.55 -18.22
N ILE A 236 17.76 13.52 -18.63
CA ILE A 236 17.36 13.77 -20.02
C ILE A 236 16.61 15.10 -20.12
N PRO A 237 16.70 15.81 -21.25
CA PRO A 237 15.91 17.01 -21.49
C PRO A 237 14.39 16.76 -21.39
N GLN A 238 13.61 17.78 -21.00
CA GLN A 238 12.16 17.63 -20.78
C GLN A 238 11.41 17.07 -22.00
N ASP A 239 11.83 17.42 -23.21
CA ASP A 239 11.22 16.97 -24.47
C ASP A 239 11.47 15.49 -24.77
N ALA A 240 12.46 14.89 -24.11
CA ALA A 240 12.70 13.45 -24.12
C ALA A 240 12.03 12.73 -22.95
N ALA A 241 11.83 13.41 -21.81
CA ALA A 241 11.17 12.86 -20.62
C ALA A 241 9.65 12.78 -20.76
N VAL A 242 9.03 13.79 -21.36
CA VAL A 242 7.57 13.85 -21.55
C VAL A 242 7.15 12.85 -22.63
N PRO A 243 6.05 12.08 -22.43
CA PRO A 243 5.52 11.15 -23.42
C PRO A 243 5.40 11.74 -24.84
N ALA A 244 5.44 10.87 -25.85
CA ALA A 244 5.28 11.28 -27.25
C ALA A 244 3.90 11.92 -27.51
N ASP A 245 2.87 11.47 -26.78
CA ASP A 245 1.55 12.10 -26.75
C ASP A 245 1.59 13.29 -25.78
N ARG A 246 1.69 14.51 -26.35
CA ARG A 246 1.88 15.74 -25.59
C ARG A 246 1.39 16.97 -26.33
N LYS A 247 1.18 18.06 -25.58
CA LYS A 247 0.75 19.37 -26.11
C LYS A 247 1.42 20.50 -25.35
N LEU A 248 1.75 21.61 -26.01
CA LEU A 248 2.26 22.79 -25.29
C LEU A 248 1.22 23.30 -24.29
N LEU A 249 1.66 23.73 -23.10
CA LEU A 249 0.73 24.16 -22.04
C LEU A 249 -0.25 25.24 -22.52
N ARG A 250 0.24 26.25 -23.25
CA ARG A 250 -0.58 27.35 -23.78
C ARG A 250 -1.62 26.86 -24.81
N GLU A 251 -1.29 25.86 -25.60
CA GLU A 251 -2.23 25.24 -26.54
C GLU A 251 -3.29 24.42 -25.81
N TRP A 252 -2.91 23.68 -24.76
CA TRP A 252 -3.84 22.94 -23.93
C TRP A 252 -4.84 23.89 -23.24
N GLN A 253 -4.34 24.95 -22.60
CA GLN A 253 -5.19 25.97 -21.95
C GLN A 253 -6.16 26.63 -22.95
N ALA A 254 -5.68 26.95 -24.16
CA ALA A 254 -6.53 27.48 -25.22
C ALA A 254 -7.62 26.48 -25.64
N SER A 255 -7.28 25.19 -25.79
CA SER A 255 -8.26 24.14 -26.12
C SER A 255 -9.30 23.89 -25.02
N GLN A 256 -8.94 24.20 -23.77
CA GLN A 256 -9.85 24.14 -22.63
C GLN A 256 -10.59 25.48 -22.40
N HIS A 257 -10.39 26.50 -23.24
CA HIS A 257 -10.97 27.83 -23.03
C HIS A 257 -10.69 28.40 -21.63
N ILE A 258 -9.45 28.25 -21.15
CA ILE A 258 -9.02 28.78 -19.86
C ILE A 258 -8.71 30.28 -20.02
N ASP A 259 -9.45 31.11 -19.28
CA ASP A 259 -9.14 32.53 -19.12
C ASP A 259 -8.15 32.70 -17.97
N ARG A 260 -6.88 32.92 -18.30
CA ARG A 260 -5.82 33.09 -17.31
C ARG A 260 -6.01 34.35 -16.48
N ASP A 261 -6.61 35.41 -17.01
CA ASP A 261 -6.80 36.66 -16.26
C ASP A 261 -7.94 36.49 -15.23
N ALA A 262 -8.86 35.56 -15.46
CA ALA A 262 -9.91 35.20 -14.51
C ALA A 262 -9.44 34.28 -13.37
N GLN A 263 -8.33 33.55 -13.52
CA GLN A 263 -7.79 32.68 -12.46
C GLN A 263 -7.26 33.48 -11.26
N VAL A 264 -7.46 32.95 -10.05
CA VAL A 264 -6.72 33.38 -8.86
C VAL A 264 -5.25 32.99 -9.00
N LYS A 265 -4.35 33.94 -8.79
CA LYS A 265 -2.89 33.74 -8.89
C LYS A 265 -2.32 33.24 -7.58
N ILE A 266 -2.18 31.92 -7.48
CA ILE A 266 -1.39 31.25 -6.45
C ILE A 266 0.09 31.23 -6.87
N THR A 267 0.97 31.25 -5.88
CA THR A 267 2.43 31.31 -6.10
C THR A 267 3.16 30.12 -5.51
N LYS A 268 2.62 29.50 -4.45
CA LYS A 268 3.29 28.46 -3.70
C LYS A 268 2.31 27.67 -2.81
N VAL A 269 2.53 26.37 -2.63
CA VAL A 269 1.90 25.62 -1.53
C VAL A 269 2.58 25.92 -0.18
N SER A 270 1.80 26.26 0.83
CA SER A 270 2.29 26.69 2.12
C SER A 270 2.29 25.57 3.16
N HIS A 271 1.11 25.00 3.43
CA HIS A 271 0.94 24.04 4.51
C HIS A 271 -0.31 23.18 4.36
N MET A 272 -0.31 22.04 5.04
CA MET A 272 -1.45 21.13 5.12
C MET A 272 -2.22 21.32 6.43
N ARG A 273 -3.55 21.15 6.42
CA ARG A 273 -4.40 21.34 7.61
C ARG A 273 -5.27 20.13 7.89
N TYR A 274 -5.20 19.62 9.12
CA TYR A 274 -5.98 18.46 9.57
C TYR A 274 -6.53 18.63 10.99
N GLN A 275 -7.59 17.88 11.28
CA GLN A 275 -8.03 17.58 12.64
C GLN A 275 -7.54 16.20 13.09
N HIS A 276 -7.12 16.12 14.35
CA HIS A 276 -6.63 14.92 15.01
C HIS A 276 -7.32 14.75 16.37
N PRO A 277 -7.78 13.54 16.74
CA PRO A 277 -8.39 13.30 18.05
C PRO A 277 -7.41 13.56 19.21
N ASP A 278 -6.15 13.15 19.03
CA ASP A 278 -5.08 13.32 20.00
C ASP A 278 -3.93 14.15 19.42
N LEU A 279 -3.80 15.39 19.90
CA LEU A 279 -2.71 16.28 19.49
C LEU A 279 -1.34 15.85 19.99
N ALA A 280 -1.25 15.13 21.11
CA ALA A 280 0.02 14.65 21.65
C ALA A 280 0.57 13.48 20.83
N GLU A 281 -0.31 12.58 20.39
CA GLU A 281 0.04 11.45 19.53
C GLU A 281 0.59 11.93 18.18
N ILE A 282 -0.19 12.76 17.45
CA ILE A 282 0.26 13.30 16.16
C ILE A 282 1.49 14.21 16.32
N THR A 283 1.63 14.93 17.45
CA THR A 283 2.85 15.71 17.72
C THR A 283 4.08 14.82 17.83
N THR A 284 3.94 13.64 18.42
CA THR A 284 5.05 12.68 18.57
C THR A 284 5.43 12.12 17.21
N PHE A 285 4.44 11.68 16.43
CA PHE A 285 4.65 11.23 15.06
C PHE A 285 5.33 12.29 14.19
N LEU A 286 4.79 13.51 14.12
CA LEU A 286 5.34 14.56 13.26
C LEU A 286 6.77 14.99 13.66
N ARG A 287 7.16 14.81 14.93
CA ARG A 287 8.56 14.99 15.36
C ARG A 287 9.47 13.87 14.89
N ASP A 288 9.00 12.63 14.99
CA ASP A 288 9.74 11.47 14.46
C ASP A 288 9.75 11.44 12.93
N PHE A 289 8.78 12.08 12.28
CA PHE A 289 8.74 12.34 10.85
C PHE A 289 9.68 13.48 10.43
N GLY A 290 10.17 14.30 11.38
CA GLY A 290 11.20 15.32 11.11
C GLY A 290 10.72 16.76 11.06
N MET A 291 9.54 17.05 11.59
CA MET A 291 9.06 18.41 11.84
C MET A 291 9.30 18.84 13.29
N SER A 292 9.26 20.15 13.52
CA SER A 292 9.34 20.74 14.87
C SER A 292 8.10 21.57 15.18
N VAL A 293 7.72 21.70 16.45
CA VAL A 293 6.59 22.55 16.82
C VAL A 293 6.97 24.03 16.63
N ALA A 294 6.23 24.73 15.79
CA ALA A 294 6.34 26.18 15.60
C ALA A 294 5.65 26.94 16.74
N GLN A 295 4.41 26.54 17.05
CA GLN A 295 3.59 27.16 18.09
C GLN A 295 2.58 26.17 18.68
N LYS A 296 2.19 26.43 19.93
CA LYS A 296 1.15 25.73 20.66
C LYS A 296 0.09 26.72 21.11
N ALA A 297 -1.19 26.41 20.85
CA ALA A 297 -2.33 27.09 21.45
C ALA A 297 -3.35 26.07 21.96
N GLU A 298 -4.41 26.51 22.61
CA GLU A 298 -5.49 25.62 23.05
C GLU A 298 -6.14 24.94 21.84
N GLY A 299 -6.16 23.60 21.84
CA GLY A 299 -6.72 22.80 20.74
C GLY A 299 -6.02 22.95 19.37
N LYS A 300 -4.88 23.64 19.28
CA LYS A 300 -4.17 23.89 18.00
C LYS A 300 -2.66 23.71 18.11
N ARG A 301 -2.03 23.21 17.05
CA ARG A 301 -0.58 23.03 16.91
C ARG A 301 -0.15 23.38 15.50
N TRP A 302 0.98 24.07 15.39
CA TRP A 302 1.63 24.37 14.11
C TRP A 302 3.01 23.72 14.11
N PHE A 303 3.37 23.08 13.01
CA PHE A 303 4.63 22.37 12.83
C PHE A 303 5.40 22.96 11.65
N LYS A 304 6.71 23.12 11.82
CA LYS A 304 7.62 23.74 10.85
C LYS A 304 8.75 22.80 10.47
N GLY A 305 9.24 23.00 9.25
CA GLY A 305 10.52 22.50 8.78
C GLY A 305 11.67 23.48 9.04
N TYR A 306 12.82 23.17 8.45
CA TYR A 306 14.00 24.04 8.50
C TYR A 306 14.00 25.15 7.44
N GLY A 307 13.12 25.10 6.43
CA GLY A 307 12.94 26.14 5.41
C GLY A 307 12.43 27.49 5.96
N THR A 308 12.02 28.41 5.09
CA THR A 308 11.57 29.76 5.48
C THR A 308 10.09 29.86 5.84
N ASP A 309 9.29 28.82 5.57
CA ASP A 309 7.87 28.78 5.90
C ASP A 309 7.64 28.78 7.41
N GLN A 310 6.64 29.55 7.86
CA GLN A 310 6.33 29.63 9.30
C GLN A 310 5.91 28.29 9.88
N TYR A 311 5.13 27.53 9.12
CA TYR A 311 4.71 26.17 9.40
C TYR A 311 4.27 25.49 8.10
N LEU A 312 4.36 24.16 8.09
CA LEU A 312 4.06 23.28 6.96
C LEU A 312 2.86 22.37 7.26
N TYR A 313 2.52 22.24 8.54
CA TYR A 313 1.40 21.42 9.01
C TYR A 313 0.67 22.10 10.15
N TYR A 314 -0.65 22.16 10.06
CA TYR A 314 -1.55 22.62 11.11
C TYR A 314 -2.40 21.46 11.60
N ALA A 315 -2.35 21.19 12.90
CA ALA A 315 -3.18 20.20 13.56
C ALA A 315 -4.14 20.89 14.54
N GLN A 316 -5.42 20.62 14.39
CA GLN A 316 -6.46 21.02 15.32
C GLN A 316 -7.02 19.81 16.06
N GLN A 317 -7.33 19.93 17.34
CA GLN A 317 -7.98 18.86 18.07
C GLN A 317 -9.42 18.69 17.59
N GLY A 318 -9.83 17.45 17.34
CA GLY A 318 -11.18 17.10 16.91
C GLY A 318 -11.26 15.73 16.25
N GLU A 319 -12.44 15.34 15.80
CA GLU A 319 -12.60 14.15 14.95
C GLU A 319 -11.75 14.28 13.69
N LYS A 320 -11.20 13.16 13.19
CA LYS A 320 -10.36 13.13 11.99
C LYS A 320 -11.07 13.85 10.86
N LYS A 321 -10.45 14.92 10.35
CA LYS A 321 -11.01 15.70 9.26
C LYS A 321 -9.91 16.40 8.47
N PHE A 322 -10.05 16.39 7.16
CA PHE A 322 -9.25 17.23 6.29
C PHE A 322 -9.79 18.67 6.29
N LEU A 323 -8.92 19.64 6.57
CA LEU A 323 -9.26 21.05 6.64
C LEU A 323 -8.73 21.88 5.46
N GLY A 324 -7.97 21.26 4.56
CA GLY A 324 -7.52 21.86 3.31
C GLY A 324 -6.01 21.92 3.18
N GLY A 325 -5.56 21.92 1.92
CA GLY A 325 -4.21 22.39 1.56
C GLY A 325 -4.24 23.92 1.42
N ALA A 326 -3.19 24.58 1.88
CA ALA A 326 -3.08 26.04 1.84
C ALA A 326 -2.07 26.51 0.78
N PHE A 327 -2.45 27.51 0.00
CA PHE A 327 -1.63 28.13 -1.03
C PHE A 327 -1.48 29.63 -0.78
N GLU A 328 -0.28 30.16 -1.00
CA GLU A 328 -0.03 31.60 -1.03
C GLU A 328 -0.57 32.19 -2.34
N VAL A 329 -1.23 33.34 -2.23
CA VAL A 329 -1.63 34.15 -3.39
C VAL A 329 -0.69 35.34 -3.58
N GLU A 330 -0.58 35.81 -4.82
CA GLU A 330 0.35 36.89 -5.20
C GLU A 330 0.05 38.22 -4.49
N SER A 331 -1.23 38.51 -4.21
CA SER A 331 -1.65 39.77 -3.60
C SER A 331 -2.90 39.62 -2.73
N TYR A 332 -3.19 40.63 -1.91
CA TYR A 332 -4.47 40.69 -1.18
C TYR A 332 -5.67 40.76 -2.14
N ALA A 333 -5.52 41.38 -3.31
CA ALA A 333 -6.58 41.43 -4.32
C ALA A 333 -6.89 40.04 -4.90
N GLU A 334 -5.89 39.16 -5.02
CA GLU A 334 -6.11 37.75 -5.39
C GLU A 334 -6.85 36.99 -4.28
N LEU A 335 -6.65 37.37 -3.01
CA LEU A 335 -7.41 36.83 -1.88
C LEU A 335 -8.88 37.29 -1.93
N GLU A 336 -9.14 38.55 -2.27
CA GLU A 336 -10.49 39.09 -2.51
C GLU A 336 -11.17 38.40 -3.71
N LYS A 337 -10.41 38.14 -4.77
CA LYS A 337 -10.87 37.38 -5.94
C LYS A 337 -11.28 35.96 -5.55
N ALA A 338 -10.47 35.28 -4.74
CA ALA A 338 -10.80 33.96 -4.20
C ALA A 338 -12.06 33.99 -3.32
N ALA A 339 -12.25 35.04 -2.50
CA ALA A 339 -13.45 35.23 -1.70
C ALA A 339 -14.72 35.46 -2.55
N GLY A 340 -14.57 35.86 -3.81
CA GLY A 340 -15.65 35.98 -4.77
C GLY A 340 -16.12 34.65 -5.39
N ILE A 341 -15.38 33.55 -5.19
CA ILE A 341 -15.77 32.23 -5.71
C ILE A 341 -17.04 31.76 -4.96
N PRO A 342 -18.08 31.24 -5.66
CA PRO A 342 -19.30 30.79 -5.01
C PRO A 342 -19.04 29.78 -3.87
N GLY A 343 -19.60 30.06 -2.70
CA GLY A 343 -19.43 29.23 -1.50
C GLY A 343 -18.14 29.46 -0.70
N ALA A 344 -17.26 30.37 -1.15
CA ALA A 344 -16.07 30.74 -0.40
C ALA A 344 -16.42 31.39 0.95
N SER A 345 -15.56 31.20 1.94
CA SER A 345 -15.66 31.89 3.22
C SER A 345 -15.33 33.38 3.06
N ALA A 346 -15.76 34.21 4.02
CA ALA A 346 -15.20 35.54 4.19
C ALA A 346 -13.67 35.45 4.44
N ILE A 347 -12.96 36.53 4.10
CA ILE A 347 -11.54 36.69 4.46
C ILE A 347 -11.44 36.76 6.00
N GLN A 348 -10.60 35.92 6.58
CA GLN A 348 -10.35 35.86 8.02
C GLN A 348 -8.89 36.21 8.31
N GLY A 349 -8.65 36.98 9.38
CA GLY A 349 -7.30 37.20 9.89
C GLY A 349 -6.76 35.97 10.61
N LEU A 350 -5.53 35.58 10.32
CA LEU A 350 -4.82 34.48 10.98
C LEU A 350 -4.12 34.97 12.26
N THR A 351 -4.87 35.56 13.19
CA THR A 351 -4.31 36.21 14.39
C THR A 351 -3.55 35.27 15.33
N ASP A 352 -3.95 34.00 15.36
CA ASP A 352 -3.33 32.98 16.21
C ASP A 352 -2.17 32.27 15.52
N ALA A 353 -2.05 32.37 14.19
CA ALA A 353 -1.07 31.60 13.43
C ALA A 353 0.31 32.29 13.45
N PRO A 354 1.41 31.53 13.55
CA PRO A 354 2.75 32.09 13.41
C PRO A 354 2.90 32.85 12.09
N GLY A 355 3.43 34.07 12.16
CA GLY A 355 3.59 34.96 11.00
C GLY A 355 2.32 35.67 10.55
N GLY A 356 1.16 35.40 11.16
CA GLY A 356 -0.09 36.10 10.87
C GLY A 356 -0.59 35.89 9.44
N GLY A 357 -1.17 36.94 8.87
CA GLY A 357 -1.74 36.97 7.52
C GLY A 357 -3.26 36.87 7.50
N TYR A 358 -3.79 36.60 6.31
CA TYR A 358 -5.21 36.45 6.04
C TYR A 358 -5.46 35.16 5.28
N MET A 359 -6.67 34.60 5.42
CA MET A 359 -7.05 33.36 4.77
C MET A 359 -8.49 33.39 4.26
N VAL A 360 -8.71 32.77 3.10
CA VAL A 360 -10.02 32.40 2.55
C VAL A 360 -10.06 30.89 2.37
N THR A 361 -11.22 30.28 2.61
CA THR A 361 -11.47 28.88 2.27
C THR A 361 -12.45 28.82 1.12
N VAL A 362 -12.06 28.20 0.02
CA VAL A 362 -12.93 27.87 -1.11
C VAL A 362 -13.23 26.37 -1.04
N TYR A 363 -14.39 25.95 -1.52
CA TYR A 363 -14.78 24.55 -1.58
C TYR A 363 -14.88 24.10 -3.02
N ASP A 364 -14.24 22.98 -3.34
CA ASP A 364 -14.35 22.38 -4.67
C ASP A 364 -15.73 21.71 -4.88
N PRO A 365 -16.05 21.24 -6.10
CA PRO A 365 -17.31 20.56 -6.41
C PRO A 365 -17.67 19.37 -5.51
N GLU A 366 -16.71 18.74 -4.84
CA GLU A 366 -16.95 17.62 -3.91
C GLU A 366 -16.93 18.07 -2.44
N GLY A 367 -16.75 19.36 -2.19
CA GLY A 367 -16.74 19.97 -0.87
C GLY A 367 -15.39 19.91 -0.17
N PHE A 368 -14.29 19.55 -0.86
CA PHE A 368 -12.98 19.65 -0.26
C PHE A 368 -12.58 21.12 -0.08
N PRO A 369 -12.07 21.49 1.10
CA PRO A 369 -11.55 22.83 1.33
C PRO A 369 -10.19 23.02 0.64
N ILE A 370 -10.03 24.13 -0.07
CA ILE A 370 -8.74 24.71 -0.46
C ILE A 370 -8.59 26.06 0.24
N ASN A 371 -7.44 26.30 0.86
CA ASN A 371 -7.19 27.54 1.61
C ASN A 371 -6.24 28.43 0.83
N LEU A 372 -6.56 29.72 0.74
CA LEU A 372 -5.75 30.72 0.08
C LEU A 372 -5.28 31.70 1.16
N ILE A 373 -3.99 31.99 1.20
CA ILE A 373 -3.40 32.86 2.23
C ILE A 373 -2.61 34.01 1.62
N TYR A 374 -2.60 35.14 2.32
CA TYR A 374 -1.76 36.30 1.98
C TYR A 374 -1.21 36.98 3.23
N GLY A 375 0.00 37.53 3.13
CA GLY A 375 0.58 38.40 4.17
C GLY A 375 1.14 37.65 5.39
N GLN A 376 1.32 36.33 5.32
CA GLN A 376 2.07 35.60 6.33
C GLN A 376 3.56 35.97 6.24
N ILE A 377 4.13 36.45 7.33
CA ILE A 377 5.54 36.86 7.37
C ILE A 377 6.43 35.62 7.43
N PRO A 378 7.37 35.39 6.50
CA PRO A 378 8.28 34.24 6.56
C PRO A 378 9.17 34.26 7.81
N LYS A 379 9.61 33.09 8.27
CA LYS A 379 10.64 32.99 9.32
C LYS A 379 12.03 32.92 8.70
N SER A 380 13.06 33.15 9.51
CA SER A 380 14.43 32.78 9.13
C SER A 380 14.54 31.26 8.95
N SER A 381 15.31 30.85 7.95
CA SER A 381 15.67 29.43 7.78
C SER A 381 16.51 28.94 8.98
N GLY A 382 16.38 27.65 9.26
CA GLY A 382 17.29 26.95 10.16
C GLY A 382 18.62 26.63 9.46
N PRO A 383 19.53 25.92 10.14
CA PRO A 383 20.75 25.43 9.51
C PRO A 383 20.42 24.54 8.31
N MET A 384 20.91 24.91 7.12
CA MET A 384 20.77 24.08 5.92
C MET A 384 21.73 22.88 6.04
N PRO A 385 21.29 21.66 5.75
CA PRO A 385 22.19 20.52 5.69
C PRO A 385 23.23 20.70 4.58
N GLU A 386 24.40 20.09 4.76
CA GLU A 386 25.50 20.18 3.80
C GLU A 386 25.17 19.39 2.52
N VAL A 387 25.47 19.95 1.35
CA VAL A 387 25.37 19.21 0.08
C VAL A 387 26.52 18.22 -0.01
N LEU A 388 26.19 16.93 -0.03
CA LEU A 388 27.18 15.86 0.00
C LEU A 388 27.96 15.75 -1.31
N GLN A 389 29.28 15.54 -1.21
CA GLN A 389 30.11 15.18 -2.36
C GLN A 389 30.11 13.67 -2.61
N THR A 390 29.66 13.26 -3.79
CA THR A 390 29.64 11.85 -4.21
C THR A 390 30.94 11.46 -4.91
N ASN A 391 31.45 10.25 -4.62
CA ASN A 391 32.57 9.67 -5.35
C ASN A 391 32.02 8.70 -6.40
N TYR A 392 32.45 8.85 -7.65
CA TYR A 392 32.19 7.93 -8.76
C TYR A 392 33.44 7.11 -9.09
N GLU A 393 33.37 6.22 -10.08
CA GLU A 393 34.42 5.25 -10.43
C GLU A 393 35.74 5.94 -10.72
N VAL A 394 35.68 7.06 -11.45
CA VAL A 394 36.84 7.87 -11.88
C VAL A 394 36.96 9.15 -11.05
N GLN A 395 35.86 9.85 -10.78
CA GLN A 395 35.89 11.13 -10.06
C GLN A 395 35.68 10.91 -8.56
N LYS A 396 36.76 10.98 -7.78
CA LYS A 396 36.74 10.75 -6.32
C LYS A 396 37.22 11.97 -5.54
N PRO A 397 36.44 13.07 -5.51
CA PRO A 397 36.86 14.31 -4.84
C PRO A 397 37.06 14.15 -3.32
N ARG A 398 36.42 13.17 -2.67
CA ARG A 398 36.63 12.91 -1.25
C ARG A 398 37.91 12.11 -1.02
N VAL A 399 38.98 12.81 -0.62
CA VAL A 399 40.28 12.21 -0.24
C VAL A 399 40.44 12.27 1.28
N ALA A 400 40.57 11.10 1.93
CA ALA A 400 40.63 10.97 3.40
C ALA A 400 39.47 11.69 4.14
N ALA A 401 38.36 11.93 3.45
CA ALA A 401 37.13 12.51 3.98
C ALA A 401 36.01 11.47 3.88
N PHE A 402 35.28 11.26 4.97
CA PHE A 402 34.30 10.19 5.09
C PHE A 402 32.90 10.76 5.33
N GLN A 403 31.90 10.25 4.61
CA GLN A 403 30.50 10.51 4.98
C GLN A 403 30.17 9.70 6.24
N ARG A 404 29.65 10.39 7.25
CA ARG A 404 29.20 9.82 8.52
C ARG A 404 27.91 10.53 8.90
N PHE A 405 26.85 9.75 9.04
CA PHE A 405 25.53 10.26 9.36
C PHE A 405 25.19 10.03 10.81
N LYS A 406 24.42 10.94 11.39
CA LYS A 406 23.81 10.75 12.70
C LYS A 406 22.40 10.16 12.50
N PRO A 407 22.08 8.98 13.07
CA PRO A 407 20.73 8.45 13.02
C PRO A 407 19.72 9.42 13.62
N GLY A 408 18.56 9.56 12.98
CA GLY A 408 17.52 10.48 13.40
C GLY A 408 16.44 10.64 12.33
N PRO A 409 15.41 11.45 12.61
CA PRO A 409 14.36 11.74 11.65
C PRO A 409 14.91 12.50 10.43
N ALA A 410 14.34 12.27 9.25
CA ALA A 410 14.64 13.06 8.06
C ALA A 410 14.09 14.48 8.23
N ALA A 411 14.96 15.47 8.42
CA ALA A 411 14.51 16.84 8.65
C ALA A 411 13.73 17.35 7.43
N VAL A 412 12.52 17.85 7.67
CA VAL A 412 11.64 18.37 6.61
C VAL A 412 12.01 19.81 6.26
N HIS A 413 12.12 20.10 4.96
CA HIS A 413 12.37 21.43 4.41
C HIS A 413 11.07 22.23 4.22
N LYS A 414 10.21 21.77 3.30
CA LYS A 414 8.96 22.39 2.88
C LYS A 414 7.88 21.35 2.58
N LEU A 415 6.63 21.78 2.45
CA LEU A 415 5.57 21.01 1.80
C LEU A 415 5.78 21.10 0.28
N GLY A 416 5.73 19.97 -0.42
CA GLY A 416 5.83 19.92 -1.88
C GLY A 416 4.46 19.85 -2.54
N HIS A 417 3.67 18.85 -2.13
CA HIS A 417 2.34 18.61 -2.71
C HIS A 417 1.36 17.93 -1.77
N TYR A 418 0.09 17.91 -2.18
CA TYR A 418 -0.90 16.96 -1.68
C TYR A 418 -1.78 16.49 -2.84
N GLY A 419 -2.58 15.45 -2.63
CA GLY A 419 -3.56 15.08 -3.65
C GLY A 419 -4.81 14.43 -3.12
N LEU A 420 -5.77 14.30 -4.03
CA LEU A 420 -7.12 13.86 -3.75
C LEU A 420 -7.51 12.66 -4.63
N CYS A 421 -8.19 11.71 -4.01
CA CYS A 421 -9.03 10.76 -4.71
C CYS A 421 -10.40 11.42 -4.90
N VAL A 422 -10.92 11.46 -6.12
CA VAL A 422 -12.15 12.17 -6.49
C VAL A 422 -13.10 11.32 -7.31
N THR A 423 -14.41 11.54 -7.15
CA THR A 423 -15.45 10.80 -7.89
C THR A 423 -15.88 11.51 -9.19
N GLN A 424 -15.68 12.84 -9.26
CA GLN A 424 -16.08 13.71 -10.35
C GLN A 424 -14.87 14.36 -11.04
N PHE A 425 -13.92 13.53 -11.49
CA PHE A 425 -12.63 13.96 -12.05
C PHE A 425 -12.74 15.12 -13.08
N PRO A 426 -13.62 15.09 -14.11
CA PRO A 426 -13.70 16.20 -15.06
C PRO A 426 -14.17 17.52 -14.44
N ALA A 427 -15.10 17.47 -13.48
CA ALA A 427 -15.60 18.65 -12.79
C ALA A 427 -14.52 19.24 -11.86
N GLN A 428 -13.77 18.38 -11.18
CA GLN A 428 -12.64 18.78 -10.34
C GLN A 428 -11.53 19.41 -11.18
N LEU A 429 -11.09 18.76 -12.26
CA LEU A 429 -10.09 19.30 -13.18
C LEU A 429 -10.49 20.68 -13.69
N ALA A 430 -11.74 20.85 -14.13
CA ALA A 430 -12.25 22.13 -14.60
C ALA A 430 -12.26 23.18 -13.49
N PHE A 431 -12.68 22.84 -12.27
CA PHE A 431 -12.68 23.76 -11.13
C PHE A 431 -11.26 24.25 -10.81
N TYR A 432 -10.31 23.34 -10.60
CA TYR A 432 -8.95 23.70 -10.18
C TYR A 432 -8.21 24.50 -11.27
N THR A 433 -8.34 24.12 -12.55
CA THR A 433 -7.62 24.77 -13.65
C THR A 433 -8.30 26.03 -14.19
N ARG A 434 -9.59 26.26 -13.91
CA ARG A 434 -10.26 27.53 -14.27
C ARG A 434 -10.27 28.54 -13.14
N SER A 435 -10.31 28.08 -11.89
CA SER A 435 -10.38 28.97 -10.72
C SER A 435 -8.99 29.43 -10.28
N PHE A 436 -7.96 28.61 -10.47
CA PHE A 436 -6.59 28.89 -10.07
C PHE A 436 -5.63 28.64 -11.23
N ASN A 437 -4.44 29.24 -11.19
CA ASN A 437 -3.37 28.99 -12.16
C ASN A 437 -2.66 27.62 -11.96
N PHE A 438 -3.41 26.58 -11.59
CA PHE A 438 -2.92 25.21 -11.71
C PHE A 438 -2.81 24.83 -13.19
N ALA A 439 -1.72 24.18 -13.54
CA ALA A 439 -1.42 23.74 -14.89
C ALA A 439 -0.98 22.27 -14.88
N PRO A 440 -1.54 21.42 -15.76
CA PRO A 440 -1.16 20.02 -15.79
C PRO A 440 0.26 19.88 -16.34
N THR A 441 1.07 19.10 -15.64
CA THR A 441 2.34 18.57 -16.16
C THR A 441 2.07 17.25 -16.87
N ASP A 442 1.27 16.38 -16.25
CA ASP A 442 0.90 15.07 -16.80
C ASP A 442 -0.57 14.76 -16.61
N PHE A 443 -1.08 13.98 -17.55
CA PHE A 443 -2.30 13.20 -17.44
C PHE A 443 -1.96 11.71 -17.50
N LEU A 444 -2.67 10.92 -16.70
CA LEU A 444 -2.72 9.48 -16.84
C LEU A 444 -4.09 9.06 -17.35
N TYR A 445 -4.14 8.19 -18.35
CA TYR A 445 -5.37 7.68 -18.94
C TYR A 445 -5.50 6.16 -18.82
N VAL A 446 -6.73 5.69 -18.78
CA VAL A 446 -7.10 4.29 -19.07
C VAL A 446 -7.71 4.21 -20.47
N GLN A 447 -7.62 3.06 -21.11
CA GLN A 447 -8.34 2.76 -22.35
C GLN A 447 -9.48 1.79 -22.06
N ASP A 448 -10.65 2.05 -22.64
CA ASP A 448 -11.75 1.09 -22.64
C ASP A 448 -11.56 -0.02 -23.69
N GLU A 449 -12.50 -0.96 -23.74
CA GLU A 449 -12.46 -2.10 -24.68
C GLU A 449 -12.54 -1.65 -26.15
N GLU A 450 -13.12 -0.47 -26.39
CA GLU A 450 -13.21 0.18 -27.70
C GLU A 450 -11.95 1.00 -28.07
N GLY A 451 -11.02 1.17 -27.14
CA GLY A 451 -9.75 1.87 -27.32
C GLY A 451 -9.79 3.38 -27.08
N GLU A 452 -10.91 3.91 -26.59
CA GLU A 452 -11.06 5.33 -26.25
C GLU A 452 -10.30 5.63 -24.95
N LYS A 453 -9.52 6.72 -24.99
CA LYS A 453 -8.72 7.16 -23.84
C LYS A 453 -9.58 8.00 -22.89
N LYS A 454 -9.57 7.65 -21.61
CA LYS A 454 -10.18 8.41 -20.55
C LYS A 454 -9.15 8.81 -19.51
N ASP A 455 -8.96 10.11 -19.33
CA ASP A 455 -8.10 10.65 -18.27
C ASP A 455 -8.65 10.26 -16.89
N VAL A 456 -7.79 9.70 -16.04
CA VAL A 456 -8.10 9.22 -14.69
C VAL A 456 -7.22 9.85 -13.62
N ALA A 457 -6.08 10.43 -13.96
CA ALA A 457 -5.29 11.19 -12.99
C ALA A 457 -4.58 12.38 -13.66
N THR A 458 -4.26 13.40 -12.87
CA THR A 458 -3.42 14.52 -13.32
C THR A 458 -2.52 15.02 -12.21
N PHE A 459 -1.33 15.46 -12.61
CA PHE A 459 -0.33 16.11 -11.77
C PHE A 459 -0.21 17.57 -12.19
N LEU A 460 -0.38 18.49 -11.24
CA LEU A 460 -0.55 19.92 -11.50
C LEU A 460 0.54 20.74 -10.81
N HIS A 461 1.30 21.52 -11.58
CA HIS A 461 2.18 22.56 -11.08
C HIS A 461 1.46 23.91 -11.00
N ILE A 462 2.13 24.93 -10.47
CA ILE A 462 1.63 26.31 -10.45
C ILE A 462 2.24 27.09 -11.62
N ASP A 463 1.42 27.56 -12.55
CA ASP A 463 1.86 28.38 -13.67
C ASP A 463 2.16 29.82 -13.21
N ILE A 464 3.43 30.09 -12.91
CA ILE A 464 3.97 31.43 -12.63
C ILE A 464 4.75 32.00 -13.82
N GLY A 465 4.41 31.56 -15.04
CA GLY A 465 5.04 32.00 -16.29
C GLY A 465 6.42 31.34 -16.52
N PRO A 466 7.48 32.11 -16.80
CA PRO A 466 8.77 31.56 -17.22
C PRO A 466 9.59 30.98 -16.06
N ASN A 467 9.21 31.29 -14.81
CA ASN A 467 9.89 30.79 -13.62
C ASN A 467 9.51 29.33 -13.34
N PHE A 468 10.44 28.61 -12.73
CA PHE A 468 10.30 27.18 -12.43
C PHE A 468 9.58 26.93 -11.10
N THR A 469 8.73 25.91 -11.07
CA THR A 469 8.05 25.38 -9.88
C THR A 469 8.23 23.87 -9.80
N ASP A 470 7.93 23.26 -8.64
CA ASP A 470 7.93 21.80 -8.50
C ASP A 470 7.03 21.17 -9.58
N HIS A 471 7.47 20.04 -10.14
CA HIS A 471 6.74 19.28 -11.17
C HIS A 471 5.25 19.16 -10.90
N HIS A 472 4.88 18.99 -9.65
CA HIS A 472 3.52 19.15 -9.19
C HIS A 472 3.51 19.63 -7.74
N THR A 473 2.46 20.36 -7.41
CA THR A 473 2.13 20.75 -6.04
C THR A 473 0.73 20.27 -5.62
N PHE A 474 -0.04 19.81 -6.60
CA PHE A 474 -1.35 19.23 -6.41
C PHE A 474 -1.55 18.11 -7.42
N PHE A 475 -2.18 17.01 -7.02
CA PHE A 475 -2.60 15.97 -7.96
C PHE A 475 -4.00 15.48 -7.60
N MET A 476 -4.68 14.88 -8.56
CA MET A 476 -5.93 14.18 -8.29
C MET A 476 -6.04 12.92 -9.14
N SER A 477 -6.71 11.90 -8.60
CA SER A 477 -7.02 10.66 -9.29
C SER A 477 -8.50 10.31 -9.14
N SER A 478 -9.09 9.74 -10.19
CA SER A 478 -10.45 9.22 -10.20
C SER A 478 -10.53 7.99 -9.31
N ASN A 479 -11.50 7.95 -8.40
CA ASN A 479 -11.69 6.86 -7.44
C ASN A 479 -13.20 6.66 -7.15
N PRO A 480 -13.65 5.45 -6.76
CA PRO A 480 -15.03 5.23 -6.29
C PRO A 480 -15.46 6.06 -5.08
N THR A 481 -14.52 6.55 -4.29
CA THR A 481 -14.73 7.39 -3.10
C THR A 481 -13.92 8.67 -3.17
N ALA A 482 -14.41 9.71 -2.49
CA ALA A 482 -13.74 11.00 -2.41
C ALA A 482 -13.02 11.12 -1.06
N HIS A 483 -11.69 11.26 -1.09
CA HIS A 483 -10.85 11.46 0.09
C HIS A 483 -9.52 12.12 -0.25
N VAL A 484 -8.81 12.59 0.78
CA VAL A 484 -7.40 12.98 0.61
C VAL A 484 -6.56 11.73 0.43
N HIS A 485 -5.73 11.72 -0.61
CA HIS A 485 -4.78 10.64 -0.86
C HIS A 485 -3.59 10.77 0.09
N HIS A 486 -2.74 11.79 -0.10
CA HIS A 486 -1.58 12.04 0.76
C HIS A 486 -1.15 13.51 0.75
N CYS A 487 -0.25 13.87 1.66
CA CYS A 487 0.54 15.10 1.61
C CYS A 487 2.03 14.77 1.71
N SER A 488 2.88 15.57 1.05
CA SER A 488 4.27 15.22 0.78
C SER A 488 5.24 16.33 1.12
N PHE A 489 6.32 15.96 1.81
CA PHE A 489 7.25 16.90 2.42
C PHE A 489 8.68 16.65 1.94
N GLU A 490 9.32 17.72 1.48
CA GLU A 490 10.65 17.65 0.90
C GLU A 490 11.70 17.47 1.99
N VAL A 491 12.63 16.55 1.79
CA VAL A 491 13.82 16.34 2.60
C VAL A 491 15.09 16.53 1.77
N HIS A 492 16.22 16.69 2.45
CA HIS A 492 17.44 17.22 1.85
C HIS A 492 18.04 16.36 0.72
N ASP A 493 18.16 15.05 0.93
CA ASP A 493 18.74 14.13 -0.03
C ASP A 493 18.32 12.67 0.23
N PHE A 494 18.77 11.79 -0.65
CA PHE A 494 18.48 10.35 -0.58
C PHE A 494 18.98 9.68 0.70
N ASP A 495 20.16 10.05 1.20
CA ASP A 495 20.71 9.47 2.43
C ASP A 495 19.87 9.90 3.65
N ALA A 496 19.49 11.19 3.72
CA ALA A 496 18.62 11.73 4.76
C ALA A 496 17.25 11.04 4.77
N GLN A 497 16.65 10.83 3.59
CA GLN A 497 15.38 10.11 3.46
C GLN A 497 15.48 8.66 3.95
N ASN A 498 16.49 7.90 3.52
CA ASN A 498 16.65 6.51 3.98
C ASN A 498 16.94 6.41 5.48
N LEU A 499 17.68 7.37 6.05
CA LEU A 499 17.89 7.44 7.50
C LEU A 499 16.57 7.71 8.24
N GLY A 500 15.72 8.58 7.68
CA GLY A 500 14.35 8.80 8.16
C GLY A 500 13.48 7.55 8.08
N HIS A 501 13.54 6.83 6.95
CA HIS A 501 12.85 5.56 6.77
C HIS A 501 13.22 4.55 7.87
N GLU A 502 14.53 4.33 8.05
CA GLU A 502 15.07 3.44 9.09
C GLU A 502 14.69 3.90 10.51
N TRP A 503 14.66 5.20 10.74
CA TRP A 503 14.26 5.79 12.02
C TRP A 503 12.79 5.49 12.34
N LEU A 504 11.89 5.73 11.38
CA LEU A 504 10.47 5.49 11.51
C LEU A 504 10.16 3.99 11.64
N ALA A 505 10.83 3.14 10.85
CA ALA A 505 10.71 1.68 10.95
C ALA A 505 11.11 1.16 12.34
N LYS A 506 12.24 1.60 12.89
CA LYS A 506 12.71 1.21 14.25
C LYS A 506 11.77 1.65 15.36
N LYS A 507 11.03 2.74 15.13
CA LYS A 507 10.00 3.25 16.04
C LYS A 507 8.68 2.47 15.96
N GLY A 508 8.55 1.59 14.97
CA GLY A 508 7.36 0.76 14.77
C GLY A 508 6.22 1.48 14.04
N TYR A 509 6.49 2.59 13.35
CA TYR A 509 5.49 3.21 12.47
C TYR A 509 5.21 2.29 11.27
N LYS A 510 4.04 2.46 10.64
CA LYS A 510 3.60 1.60 9.54
C LYS A 510 3.93 2.28 8.20
N SER A 511 4.85 1.68 7.45
CA SER A 511 5.10 2.06 6.06
C SER A 511 3.89 1.71 5.19
N VAL A 512 3.63 2.54 4.19
CA VAL A 512 2.55 2.36 3.22
C VAL A 512 3.06 1.56 2.01
N TRP A 513 4.17 1.99 1.42
CA TRP A 513 4.74 1.41 0.20
C TRP A 513 6.24 1.11 0.36
N GLY A 514 7.01 2.07 0.87
CA GLY A 514 8.45 1.98 1.07
C GLY A 514 9.21 3.00 0.23
N VAL A 515 10.54 2.86 0.13
CA VAL A 515 11.38 3.80 -0.60
C VAL A 515 11.48 3.42 -2.07
N GLY A 516 11.17 4.37 -2.96
CA GLY A 516 11.27 4.19 -4.40
C GLY A 516 11.53 5.49 -5.14
N ARG A 517 11.52 5.45 -6.47
CA ARG A 517 11.58 6.63 -7.33
C ARG A 517 10.41 6.65 -8.28
N HIS A 518 9.67 7.76 -8.30
CA HIS A 518 8.59 7.99 -9.23
C HIS A 518 9.09 8.19 -10.66
N ILE A 519 8.30 7.75 -11.63
CA ILE A 519 8.52 8.08 -13.05
C ILE A 519 8.19 9.56 -13.28
N LEU A 520 7.03 10.01 -12.77
CA LEU A 520 6.59 11.39 -12.91
C LEU A 520 7.27 12.29 -11.87
N GLY A 521 7.88 13.39 -12.34
CA GLY A 521 8.62 14.33 -11.50
C GLY A 521 9.90 13.79 -10.86
N SER A 522 10.30 12.55 -11.19
CA SER A 522 11.55 11.89 -10.73
C SER A 522 11.75 11.78 -9.22
N GLN A 523 10.75 12.14 -8.41
CA GLN A 523 10.87 12.22 -6.95
C GLN A 523 11.21 10.86 -6.34
N ILE A 524 12.15 10.85 -5.40
CA ILE A 524 12.36 9.70 -4.52
C ILE A 524 11.30 9.78 -3.44
N PHE A 525 10.47 8.75 -3.27
CA PHE A 525 9.36 8.75 -2.33
C PHE A 525 9.61 7.85 -1.12
N ASP A 526 8.95 8.14 0.00
CA ASP A 526 8.81 7.25 1.16
C ASP A 526 7.50 7.54 1.92
N TYR A 527 6.55 6.60 1.84
CA TYR A 527 5.18 6.79 2.35
C TYR A 527 4.93 6.11 3.70
N TRP A 528 4.25 6.83 4.59
CA TRP A 528 3.91 6.40 5.95
C TRP A 528 2.46 6.70 6.30
N TRP A 529 1.90 5.88 7.20
CA TRP A 529 0.64 6.22 7.87
C TRP A 529 0.92 7.08 9.10
N ASP A 530 0.21 8.21 9.21
CA ASP A 530 0.15 8.96 10.46
C ASP A 530 -0.72 8.26 11.50
N THR A 531 -0.80 8.83 12.70
CA THR A 531 -1.49 8.27 13.87
C THR A 531 -3.02 8.16 13.71
N THR A 532 -3.57 8.77 12.67
CA THR A 532 -5.01 8.75 12.34
C THR A 532 -5.30 8.10 10.98
N GLY A 533 -4.27 7.53 10.33
CA GLY A 533 -4.39 6.92 9.02
C GLY A 533 -4.57 7.96 7.90
N ASN A 534 -3.96 9.15 8.00
CA ASN A 534 -3.65 9.92 6.79
C ASN A 534 -2.31 9.42 6.24
N MET A 535 -2.21 9.35 4.91
CA MET A 535 -0.95 9.03 4.26
C MET A 535 -0.09 10.29 4.18
N ILE A 536 1.18 10.16 4.54
CA ILE A 536 2.17 11.23 4.48
C ILE A 536 3.44 10.72 3.82
N GLU A 537 4.07 11.56 3.02
CA GLU A 537 5.22 11.21 2.20
C GLU A 537 6.42 12.09 2.53
N HIS A 538 7.61 11.48 2.62
CA HIS A 538 8.87 12.18 2.41
C HIS A 538 9.23 12.08 0.94
N TYR A 539 9.67 13.20 0.34
CA TYR A 539 10.25 13.16 -0.99
C TYR A 539 11.58 13.92 -1.07
N ALA A 540 12.41 13.55 -2.04
CA ALA A 540 13.62 14.27 -2.43
C ALA A 540 13.82 14.20 -3.94
N ASP A 541 14.70 15.06 -4.49
CA ASP A 541 15.17 14.96 -5.89
C ASP A 541 14.04 15.05 -6.94
N GLY A 542 13.16 16.06 -6.77
CA GLY A 542 12.06 16.33 -7.70
C GLY A 542 12.44 17.27 -8.85
N ASP A 543 11.84 17.05 -10.01
CA ASP A 543 12.01 17.90 -11.19
C ASP A 543 11.28 19.24 -11.06
N LEU A 544 11.77 20.24 -11.81
CA LEU A 544 11.14 21.55 -11.91
C LEU A 544 10.61 21.82 -13.32
N VAL A 545 9.45 22.48 -13.41
CA VAL A 545 8.73 22.75 -14.66
C VAL A 545 8.26 24.21 -14.73
N ASN A 546 7.96 24.69 -15.94
CA ASN A 546 7.44 26.05 -16.18
C ASN A 546 6.46 26.07 -17.36
N GLU A 547 6.10 27.27 -17.84
CA GLU A 547 5.16 27.43 -18.96
C GLU A 547 5.59 26.83 -20.31
N GLU A 548 6.88 26.54 -20.48
CA GLU A 548 7.44 25.91 -21.67
C GLU A 548 7.46 24.38 -21.57
N THR A 549 7.18 23.82 -20.39
CA THR A 549 7.01 22.38 -20.21
C THR A 549 5.71 21.92 -20.86
N PRO A 550 5.75 20.98 -21.82
CA PRO A 550 4.54 20.46 -22.44
C PRO A 550 3.77 19.55 -21.47
N VAL A 551 2.44 19.53 -21.63
CA VAL A 551 1.54 18.59 -20.96
C VAL A 551 1.71 17.21 -21.58
N GLY A 552 2.02 16.19 -20.78
CA GLY A 552 2.18 14.80 -21.22
C GLY A 552 0.96 13.91 -20.97
N TRP A 553 0.77 12.87 -21.79
CA TRP A 553 -0.22 11.80 -21.56
C TRP A 553 0.46 10.43 -21.46
N GLY A 554 0.36 9.79 -20.30
CA GLY A 554 0.84 8.44 -20.02
C GLY A 554 -0.30 7.45 -19.75
N ALA A 555 -0.06 6.16 -19.95
CA ALA A 555 -1.01 5.14 -19.53
C ALA A 555 -0.97 4.97 -18.00
N ALA A 556 -2.13 4.86 -17.37
CA ALA A 556 -2.24 4.50 -15.96
C ALA A 556 -1.90 3.01 -15.76
N GLY A 557 -1.14 2.70 -14.71
CA GLY A 557 -0.83 1.33 -14.30
C GLY A 557 0.29 1.31 -13.26
N ASP A 558 0.43 0.20 -12.53
CA ASP A 558 1.45 0.08 -11.47
C ASP A 558 2.87 0.33 -12.01
N GLU A 559 3.14 -0.13 -13.23
CA GLU A 559 4.42 0.06 -13.93
C GLU A 559 4.69 1.51 -14.34
N SER A 560 3.69 2.40 -14.31
CA SER A 560 3.86 3.83 -14.60
C SER A 560 4.05 4.71 -13.37
N LEU A 561 3.99 4.14 -12.15
CA LEU A 561 4.16 4.89 -10.92
C LEU A 561 5.62 4.99 -10.45
N ALA A 562 6.46 3.96 -10.67
CA ALA A 562 7.82 3.93 -10.14
C ALA A 562 8.85 3.35 -11.12
N VAL A 563 10.02 3.98 -11.18
CA VAL A 563 11.20 3.48 -11.90
C VAL A 563 11.81 2.29 -11.15
N TRP A 564 11.85 2.38 -9.82
CA TRP A 564 12.28 1.30 -8.92
C TRP A 564 11.67 1.53 -7.53
N GLY A 565 11.51 0.44 -6.79
CA GLY A 565 10.93 0.43 -5.45
C GLY A 565 10.31 -0.95 -5.16
N PRO A 566 9.72 -1.14 -3.97
CA PRO A 566 8.85 -2.28 -3.70
C PRO A 566 7.65 -2.32 -4.66
N GLU A 567 7.03 -3.49 -4.80
CA GLU A 567 5.75 -3.60 -5.51
C GLU A 567 4.71 -2.66 -4.89
N VAL A 568 3.96 -1.97 -5.74
CA VAL A 568 2.91 -1.04 -5.30
C VAL A 568 1.81 -1.85 -4.61
N PRO A 569 1.39 -1.49 -3.38
CA PRO A 569 0.22 -2.10 -2.79
C PRO A 569 -1.00 -1.85 -3.69
N GLY A 570 -1.77 -2.90 -4.01
CA GLY A 570 -2.94 -2.75 -4.91
C GLY A 570 -4.02 -1.78 -4.40
N TRP A 571 -4.01 -1.47 -3.09
CA TRP A 571 -4.90 -0.49 -2.45
C TRP A 571 -4.29 0.93 -2.36
N PHE A 572 -3.10 1.17 -2.92
CA PHE A 572 -2.38 2.43 -2.73
C PHE A 572 -3.16 3.65 -3.22
N LEU A 573 -3.87 3.49 -4.34
CA LEU A 573 -4.71 4.53 -4.95
C LEU A 573 -6.19 4.45 -4.51
N ASP A 574 -6.55 3.51 -3.62
CA ASP A 574 -7.93 3.23 -3.20
C ASP A 574 -8.49 4.20 -2.17
#